data_AF-A0A1L6PLU3-F1
#
_entry.id   AF-A0A1L6PLU3-F1
#
_cell.length_a   1.000
_cell.length_b   1.000
_cell.length_c   1.000
_cell.angle_alpha   90.00
_cell.angle_beta   90.00
_cell.angle_gamma   90.00
#
_symmetry.space_group_name_H-M   'P 1'
#
loop_
_entity.id
_entity.type
_entity.pdbx_description
1 polymer ?
#
loop_
_entity_poly.entity_id
_entity_poly.type
_entity_poly.pdbx_seq_one_letter_code
_entity_poly.pdbx_strand_id
1 'polypeptide(L)'
;MTTESALTPDSSVTFINVFEIAADELDAFVEKWEERARLMRDKPGFIDSRMHRARSSDSRFQLVNVSHWESQEAWEAATADPDFASRTRAAREETRQPITPNPAVYDVVVELTAP
;
A
#
# COMPACT_ATOMS: atom_id res chain seq x y z
N MET A 1 -6.66 43.00 7.90
CA MET A 1 -5.52 42.07 7.89
C MET A 1 -6.14 40.69 7.85
N THR A 2 -6.39 40.18 6.65
CA THR A 2 -7.03 38.88 6.45
C THR A 2 -5.91 37.86 6.48
N THR A 3 -5.93 36.98 7.47
CA THR A 3 -4.95 35.90 7.61
C THR A 3 -5.04 35.01 6.38
N GLU A 4 -4.01 35.04 5.54
CA GLU A 4 -3.72 33.98 4.58
C GLU A 4 -3.57 32.68 5.38
N SER A 5 -4.54 31.78 5.23
CA SER A 5 -4.40 30.40 5.66
C SER A 5 -3.34 29.78 4.77
N ALA A 6 -2.11 29.71 5.28
CA ALA A 6 -1.03 28.98 4.63
C ALA A 6 -1.42 27.49 4.56
N LEU A 7 -1.92 27.06 3.40
CA LEU A 7 -1.91 25.65 3.03
C LEU A 7 -0.43 25.26 2.85
N THR A 8 0.17 24.66 3.86
CA THR A 8 1.31 23.78 3.62
C THR A 8 0.78 22.57 2.86
N PRO A 9 1.30 22.20 1.67
CA PRO A 9 0.88 20.95 1.05
C PRO A 9 1.12 19.82 2.04
N ASP A 10 0.07 19.04 2.26
CA ASP A 10 0.01 17.86 3.12
C ASP A 10 1.29 17.04 3.03
N SER A 11 1.96 16.81 4.17
CA SER A 11 3.12 15.92 4.25
C SER A 11 2.77 14.46 3.93
N SER A 12 1.48 14.14 3.79
CA SER A 12 1.01 12.77 3.60
C SER A 12 1.39 12.22 2.24
N VAL A 13 1.78 10.95 2.22
CA VAL A 13 2.18 10.25 1.00
C VAL A 13 1.29 9.05 0.73
N THR A 14 1.16 8.68 -0.54
CA THR A 14 0.45 7.48 -0.96
C THR A 14 1.44 6.41 -1.37
N PHE A 15 1.51 5.33 -0.62
CA PHE A 15 2.23 4.13 -1.04
C PHE A 15 1.31 3.28 -1.91
N ILE A 16 1.78 2.92 -3.11
CA ILE A 16 1.08 2.03 -4.03
C ILE A 16 1.99 0.84 -4.32
N ASN A 17 1.43 -0.37 -4.23
CA ASN A 17 2.10 -1.58 -4.66
C ASN A 17 1.18 -2.39 -5.57
N VAL A 18 1.61 -2.52 -6.82
CA VAL A 18 0.90 -3.27 -7.85
C VAL A 18 1.54 -4.64 -7.98
N PHE A 19 0.74 -5.70 -7.94
CA PHE A 19 1.24 -7.06 -7.97
C PHE A 19 0.94 -7.76 -9.30
N GLU A 20 1.95 -8.40 -9.86
CA GLU A 20 1.79 -9.42 -10.90
C GLU A 20 1.78 -10.80 -10.21
N ILE A 21 0.60 -11.44 -10.23
CA ILE A 21 0.30 -12.68 -9.51
C ILE A 21 -0.54 -13.57 -10.43
N ALA A 22 -0.25 -14.87 -10.44
CA ALA A 22 -1.05 -15.85 -11.15
C ALA A 22 -2.48 -15.93 -10.59
N ALA A 23 -3.46 -16.15 -11.47
CA ALA A 23 -4.88 -16.11 -11.10
C ALA A 23 -5.25 -17.10 -9.97
N ASP A 24 -4.59 -18.25 -9.90
CA ASP A 24 -4.81 -19.29 -8.90
C ASP A 24 -4.18 -18.99 -7.52
N GLU A 25 -3.33 -17.96 -7.42
CA GLU A 25 -2.69 -17.55 -6.15
C GLU A 25 -3.36 -16.30 -5.54
N LEU A 26 -4.31 -15.66 -6.23
CA LEU A 26 -4.88 -14.36 -5.84
C LEU A 26 -5.59 -14.39 -4.49
N ASP A 27 -6.45 -15.39 -4.24
CA ASP A 27 -7.23 -15.46 -3.01
C ASP A 27 -6.35 -15.75 -1.80
N ALA A 28 -5.45 -16.72 -1.92
CA ALA A 28 -4.46 -17.04 -0.88
C ALA A 28 -3.55 -15.84 -0.57
N PHE A 29 -3.20 -15.04 -1.59
CA PHE A 29 -2.42 -13.83 -1.38
C PHE A 29 -3.19 -12.77 -0.57
N VAL A 30 -4.48 -12.56 -0.86
CA VAL A 30 -5.32 -11.58 -0.16
C VAL A 30 -5.50 -11.96 1.31
N GLU A 31 -5.76 -13.22 1.61
CA GLU A 31 -5.91 -13.71 2.99
C GLU A 31 -4.66 -13.41 3.83
N LYS A 32 -3.48 -13.80 3.33
CA LYS A 32 -2.20 -13.51 3.99
C LYS A 32 -1.87 -12.02 4.03
N TRP A 33 -2.37 -11.23 3.08
CA TRP A 33 -2.11 -9.79 3.04
C TRP A 33 -2.79 -9.07 4.19
N GLU A 34 -4.01 -9.48 4.54
CA GLU A 34 -4.74 -8.87 5.65
C GLU A 34 -3.98 -9.00 6.98
N GLU A 35 -3.38 -10.16 7.24
CA GLU A 35 -2.55 -10.38 8.44
C GLU A 35 -1.34 -9.44 8.50
N ARG A 36 -0.72 -9.16 7.35
CA ARG A 36 0.41 -8.23 7.23
C ARG A 36 -0.05 -6.78 7.39
N ALA A 37 -1.20 -6.43 6.83
CA ALA A 37 -1.78 -5.09 6.97
C ALA A 37 -2.09 -4.76 8.43
N ARG A 38 -2.52 -5.76 9.24
CA ARG A 38 -2.76 -5.59 10.67
C ARG A 38 -1.50 -5.19 11.46
N LEU A 39 -0.30 -5.60 11.04
CA LEU A 39 0.94 -5.14 11.66
C LEU A 39 1.27 -3.69 11.37
N MET A 40 0.95 -3.23 10.16
CA MET A 40 1.20 -1.86 9.73
C MET A 40 0.23 -0.88 10.37
N ARG A 41 -0.98 -1.34 10.68
CA ARG A 41 -2.02 -0.55 11.34
C ARG A 41 -1.55 0.14 12.62
N ASP A 42 -0.71 -0.54 13.41
CA ASP A 42 -0.26 -0.02 14.71
C ASP A 42 1.03 0.82 14.60
N LYS A 43 1.54 1.07 13.39
CA LYS A 43 2.75 1.88 13.17
C LYS A 43 2.42 3.38 13.23
N PRO A 44 3.28 4.20 13.85
CA PRO A 44 3.13 5.66 13.83
C PRO A 44 3.01 6.18 12.40
N GLY A 45 2.09 7.12 12.17
CA GLY A 45 1.85 7.73 10.87
C GLY A 45 1.10 6.87 9.85
N PHE A 46 0.67 5.66 10.20
CA PHE A 46 -0.26 4.90 9.36
C PHE A 46 -1.65 5.53 9.37
N ILE A 47 -2.22 5.79 8.19
CA ILE A 47 -3.59 6.33 8.05
C ILE A 47 -4.55 5.19 7.67
N ASP A 48 -4.35 4.59 6.49
CA ASP A 48 -5.14 3.45 6.04
C ASP A 48 -4.38 2.60 5.02
N SER A 49 -4.92 1.42 4.73
CA SER A 49 -4.48 0.58 3.62
C SER A 49 -5.65 -0.19 3.03
N ARG A 50 -5.71 -0.23 1.69
CA ARG A 50 -6.79 -0.83 0.91
C ARG A 50 -6.21 -1.71 -0.18
N MET A 51 -6.54 -3.01 -0.12
CA MET A 51 -6.29 -3.93 -1.22
C MET A 51 -7.46 -3.89 -2.20
N HIS A 52 -7.17 -3.50 -3.45
CA HIS A 52 -8.12 -3.44 -4.53
C HIS A 52 -7.96 -4.67 -5.42
N ARG A 53 -9.09 -5.24 -5.83
CA ARG A 53 -9.13 -6.30 -6.85
C ARG A 53 -9.73 -5.75 -8.13
N ALA A 54 -9.11 -6.07 -9.27
CA ALA A 54 -9.67 -5.74 -10.57
C ALA A 54 -11.04 -6.42 -10.75
N ARG A 55 -11.99 -5.72 -11.35
CA ARG A 55 -13.32 -6.30 -11.68
C ARG A 55 -13.25 -7.24 -12.88
N SER A 56 -12.34 -6.97 -13.81
CA SER A 56 -12.11 -7.81 -15.00
C SER A 56 -10.92 -8.73 -14.77
N SER A 57 -11.11 -10.01 -15.09
CA SER A 57 -10.03 -11.01 -15.10
C SER A 57 -8.95 -10.72 -16.16
N ASP A 58 -9.25 -9.87 -17.14
CA ASP A 58 -8.32 -9.54 -18.23
C ASP A 58 -7.38 -8.39 -17.86
N SER A 59 -7.58 -7.73 -16.71
CA SER A 59 -6.64 -6.72 -16.23
C SER A 59 -5.28 -7.36 -15.98
N ARG A 60 -4.22 -6.72 -16.50
CA ARG A 60 -2.83 -7.14 -16.24
C ARG A 60 -2.54 -7.21 -14.74
N PHE A 61 -3.02 -6.24 -13.98
CA PHE A 61 -2.83 -6.16 -12.54
C PHE A 61 -4.14 -6.50 -11.86
N GLN A 62 -4.17 -7.67 -11.21
CA GLN A 62 -5.36 -8.17 -10.54
C GLN A 62 -5.50 -7.62 -9.11
N LEU A 63 -4.38 -7.26 -8.47
CA LEU A 63 -4.34 -6.73 -7.11
C LEU A 63 -3.48 -5.47 -7.01
N VAL A 64 -4.00 -4.45 -6.33
CA VAL A 64 -3.33 -3.17 -6.06
C VAL A 64 -3.53 -2.79 -4.60
N ASN A 65 -2.44 -2.70 -3.85
CA ASN A 65 -2.47 -2.09 -2.52
C ASN A 65 -2.29 -0.58 -2.66
N VAL A 66 -3.16 0.20 -2.03
CA VAL A 66 -3.01 1.64 -1.83
C VAL A 66 -3.06 1.90 -0.33
N SER A 67 -2.04 2.54 0.23
CA SER A 67 -2.02 2.93 1.65
C SER A 67 -1.55 4.36 1.81
N HIS A 68 -2.16 5.06 2.76
CA HIS A 68 -1.86 6.46 3.04
C HIS A 68 -1.08 6.57 4.36
N TRP A 69 -0.11 7.46 4.38
CA TRP A 69 0.78 7.70 5.52
C TRP A 69 0.92 9.19 5.77
N GLU A 70 1.09 9.60 7.02
CA GLU A 70 1.25 11.01 7.42
C GLU A 70 2.53 11.65 6.84
N SER A 71 3.57 10.85 6.56
CA SER A 71 4.79 11.28 5.87
C SER A 71 5.58 10.14 5.23
N GLN A 72 6.53 10.49 4.35
CA GLN A 72 7.47 9.53 3.78
C GLN A 72 8.33 8.87 4.88
N GLU A 73 8.81 9.64 5.85
CA GLU A 73 9.64 9.13 6.95
C GLU A 73 8.87 8.13 7.82
N ALA A 74 7.57 8.36 8.05
CA ALA A 74 6.72 7.41 8.78
C ALA A 74 6.60 6.08 8.03
N TRP A 75 6.42 6.12 6.71
CA TRP A 75 6.39 4.92 5.88
C TRP A 75 7.75 4.19 5.84
N GLU A 76 8.86 4.92 5.71
CA GLU A 76 10.21 4.34 5.73
C GLU A 76 10.51 3.66 7.08
N ALA A 77 10.17 4.32 8.19
CA ALA A 77 10.34 3.75 9.52
C ALA A 77 9.49 2.49 9.75
N ALA A 78 8.25 2.48 9.26
CA ALA A 78 7.35 1.33 9.36
C ALA A 78 7.84 0.13 8.54
N THR A 79 8.38 0.38 7.34
CA THR A 79 8.85 -0.68 6.43
C THR A 79 10.25 -1.19 6.75
N ALA A 80 11.06 -0.39 7.45
CA ALA A 80 12.34 -0.82 8.01
C ALA A 80 12.19 -1.77 9.21
N ASP A 81 10.98 -1.97 9.73
CA ASP A 81 10.73 -2.89 10.83
C ASP A 81 11.11 -4.34 10.47
N PRO A 82 12.00 -5.00 11.23
CA PRO A 82 12.43 -6.36 10.97
C PRO A 82 11.30 -7.40 10.91
N ASP A 83 10.25 -7.23 11.72
CA ASP A 83 9.11 -8.15 11.73
C ASP A 83 8.32 -8.04 10.42
N PHE A 84 8.19 -6.82 9.89
CA PHE A 84 7.55 -6.59 8.60
C PHE A 84 8.37 -7.16 7.44
N ALA A 85 9.69 -6.93 7.44
CA ALA A 85 10.59 -7.47 6.43
C ALA A 85 10.57 -9.01 6.42
N SER A 86 10.64 -9.64 7.60
CA SER A 86 10.61 -11.09 7.76
C SER A 86 9.31 -11.69 7.22
N ARG A 87 8.14 -11.15 7.59
CA ARG A 87 6.84 -11.65 7.11
C ARG A 87 6.62 -11.41 5.62
N THR A 88 7.13 -10.30 5.09
CA THR A 88 7.07 -10.04 3.64
C THR A 88 7.92 -11.03 2.86
N ARG A 89 9.09 -11.40 3.37
CA ARG A 89 9.97 -12.41 2.78
C ARG A 89 9.32 -13.80 2.82
N ALA A 90 8.83 -14.22 3.98
CA ALA A 90 8.16 -15.51 4.15
C ALA A 90 6.97 -15.66 3.19
N ALA A 91 6.13 -14.63 3.06
CA ALA A 91 4.99 -14.65 2.16
C ALA A 91 5.36 -14.86 0.68
N ARG A 92 6.56 -14.44 0.24
CA ARG A 92 7.05 -14.70 -1.12
C ARG A 92 7.62 -16.10 -1.31
N GLU A 93 8.15 -16.70 -0.24
CA GLU A 93 8.73 -18.05 -0.27
C GLU A 93 7.65 -19.14 -0.23
N GLU A 94 6.48 -18.82 0.32
CA GLU A 94 5.35 -19.75 0.44
C GLU A 94 4.49 -19.88 -0.84
N THR A 95 4.70 -19.03 -1.84
CA THR A 95 3.88 -19.06 -3.06
C THR A 95 4.42 -20.05 -4.07
N ARG A 96 3.51 -20.77 -4.72
CA ARG A 96 3.89 -21.79 -5.70
C ARG A 96 4.47 -21.16 -6.97
N GLN A 97 4.06 -19.93 -7.25
CA GLN A 97 4.51 -19.13 -8.39
C GLN A 97 5.15 -17.83 -7.91
N PRO A 98 6.07 -17.24 -8.68
CA PRO A 98 6.66 -15.95 -8.36
C PRO A 98 5.59 -14.86 -8.29
N ILE A 99 5.61 -14.07 -7.21
CA ILE A 99 4.88 -12.81 -7.12
C ILE A 99 5.86 -11.66 -7.37
N THR A 100 5.52 -10.79 -8.32
CA THR A 100 6.31 -9.58 -8.59
C THR A 100 5.57 -8.35 -8.03
N PRO A 101 6.03 -7.80 -6.89
CA PRO A 101 5.53 -6.52 -6.40
C PRO A 101 6.24 -5.35 -7.08
N ASN A 102 5.50 -4.29 -7.32
CA ASN A 102 5.99 -3.04 -7.91
C ASN A 102 5.64 -1.87 -6.96
N PRO A 103 6.39 -1.72 -5.84
CA PRO A 103 6.11 -0.70 -4.83
C PRO A 103 6.71 0.67 -5.19
N ALA A 104 5.99 1.73 -4.91
CA ALA A 104 6.51 3.10 -4.90
C ALA A 104 5.67 4.02 -4.00
N VAL A 105 6.24 5.17 -3.66
CA VAL A 105 5.58 6.26 -2.92
C VAL A 105 5.24 7.37 -3.93
N TYR A 106 4.05 7.94 -3.79
CA TYR A 106 3.46 8.89 -4.73
C TYR A 106 2.86 10.09 -4.00
N ASP A 107 2.95 11.25 -4.64
CA ASP A 107 2.21 12.45 -4.28
C ASP A 107 0.86 12.49 -5.03
N VAL A 108 -0.15 13.08 -4.39
CA VAL A 108 -1.41 13.41 -5.08
C VAL A 108 -1.19 14.70 -5.88
N VAL A 109 -1.04 14.58 -7.20
CA VAL A 109 -0.77 15.73 -8.08
C VAL A 109 -2.03 16.44 -8.57
N VAL A 110 -3.19 15.75 -8.55
CA VAL A 110 -4.50 16.30 -8.93
C VAL A 110 -5.57 15.59 -8.09
N GLU A 111 -6.44 16.36 -7.44
CA GLU A 111 -7.62 15.87 -6.72
C GLU A 111 -8.87 16.59 -7.20
N LEU A 112 -9.95 15.84 -7.41
CA LEU A 112 -11.27 16.36 -7.75
C LEU A 112 -12.30 15.69 -6.83
N THR A 113 -13.02 16.50 -6.05
CA THR A 113 -14.09 16.02 -5.18
C THR A 113 -15.46 16.23 -5.82
N ALA A 114 -16.45 15.45 -5.39
CA ALA A 114 -17.85 15.74 -5.72
C ALA A 114 -18.23 17.16 -5.23
N PRO A 115 -19.15 17.86 -5.92
CA PRO A 115 -19.61 19.18 -5.52
C PRO A 115 -20.36 19.18 -4.18
#